data_AF-A0A7C1AZ18-F1
#
_entry.id   AF-A0A7C1AZ18-F1
#
_cell.length_a   1.000
_cell.length_b   1.000
_cell.length_c   1.000
_cell.angle_alpha   90.00
_cell.angle_beta   90.00
_cell.angle_gamma   90.00
#
_symmetry.space_group_name_H-M   'P 1'
#
loop_
_entity.id
_entity.type
_entity.pdbx_description
1 polymer ?
#
loop_
_entity_poly.entity_id
_entity_poly.type
_entity_poly.pdbx_seq_one_letter_code
_entity_poly.pdbx_strand_id
1 'polypeptide(L)'
;EDVIMSAVGGMNVSETIEGRERYPINVRYPRDFRDSPNKIGRVLVPTPGGAQVPLSMVADIKLTRGAPVIKSENARPNAWVYVDISSSDIGGFVQRAKKVMNSQLKLPPGYTLTWSGQFEFMERAQKRLEIVVPFTLVLIFLLLYFNFQNLAEPVIVMLSIPFALVGGIWLIYFSGYNMSVAIAVGFIALAGVAAEIGVLVMTFIDQEIQHTRKNTPAAKLTDRQIMEAVFRGTSERVRPIAMTATAIIAGLLPILYGSGTGSQVMKRIAAPMVGGMVTTTVLCLLVVPVIYGTYMQIRERLRK
;
A
#
# COMPACT_ATOMS: atom_id res chain seq x y z
N GLU A 1 -26.68 -39.92 28.02
CA GLU A 1 -26.03 -38.65 27.64
C GLU A 1 -26.03 -37.65 28.81
N ASP A 2 -27.20 -37.36 29.38
CA ASP A 2 -27.39 -36.40 30.48
C ASP A 2 -26.53 -36.66 31.72
N VAL A 3 -26.29 -37.92 32.08
CA VAL A 3 -25.42 -38.30 33.22
C VAL A 3 -23.97 -37.86 32.96
N ILE A 4 -23.47 -37.97 31.74
CA ILE A 4 -22.11 -37.54 31.40
C ILE A 4 -22.03 -36.01 31.42
N MET A 5 -23.03 -35.34 30.83
CA MET A 5 -23.08 -33.88 30.78
C MET A 5 -23.16 -33.24 32.17
N SER A 6 -23.98 -33.79 33.07
CA SER A 6 -24.10 -33.32 34.46
C SER A 6 -22.96 -33.82 35.36
N ALA A 7 -22.91 -35.13 35.64
CA ALA A 7 -21.99 -35.69 36.65
C ALA A 7 -20.50 -35.46 36.32
N VAL A 8 -20.10 -35.53 35.04
CA VAL A 8 -18.71 -35.35 34.61
C VAL A 8 -18.46 -33.94 34.05
N GLY A 9 -19.32 -33.49 33.12
CA GLY A 9 -19.19 -32.22 32.40
C GLY A 9 -19.46 -30.99 33.26
N GLY A 10 -20.41 -31.07 34.19
CA GLY A 10 -20.86 -29.92 34.99
C GLY A 10 -21.84 -29.01 34.24
N MET A 11 -22.76 -29.61 33.48
CA MET A 11 -23.85 -28.90 32.80
C MET A 11 -24.65 -28.04 33.79
N ASN A 12 -24.94 -26.80 33.40
CA ASN A 12 -25.82 -25.93 34.15
C ASN A 12 -27.25 -26.49 34.09
N VAL A 13 -27.87 -26.68 35.25
CA VAL A 13 -29.22 -27.25 35.39
C VAL A 13 -30.30 -26.19 35.62
N SER A 14 -29.92 -25.04 36.17
CA SER A 14 -30.82 -23.91 36.43
C SER A 14 -30.00 -22.62 36.64
N GLU A 15 -30.67 -21.51 36.92
CA GLU A 15 -30.05 -20.25 37.31
C GLU A 15 -30.75 -19.71 38.57
N THR A 16 -30.00 -19.15 39.52
CA THR A 16 -30.58 -18.29 40.58
C THR A 16 -30.77 -16.88 40.05
N ILE A 17 -31.84 -16.22 40.48
CA ILE A 17 -32.11 -14.82 40.15
C ILE A 17 -31.95 -14.01 41.43
N GLU A 18 -30.93 -13.18 41.47
CA GLU A 18 -30.56 -12.37 42.63
C GLU A 18 -30.64 -10.89 42.23
N GLY A 19 -31.85 -10.34 42.29
CA GLY A 19 -32.17 -8.99 41.80
C GLY A 19 -32.08 -8.91 40.28
N ARG A 20 -31.06 -8.23 39.75
CA ARG A 20 -30.78 -8.11 38.30
C ARG A 20 -29.73 -9.12 37.82
N GLU A 21 -29.04 -9.79 38.73
CA GLU A 21 -27.99 -10.75 38.40
C GLU A 21 -28.58 -12.16 38.26
N ARG A 22 -27.93 -12.96 37.40
CA ARG A 22 -28.29 -14.36 37.15
C ARG A 22 -27.04 -15.21 37.30
N TYR A 23 -27.10 -16.20 38.19
CA TYR A 23 -25.99 -17.11 38.45
C TYR A 23 -26.34 -18.55 38.06
N PRO A 24 -25.51 -19.24 37.27
CA PRO A 24 -25.79 -20.62 36.87
C PRO A 24 -25.60 -21.58 38.04
N ILE A 25 -26.58 -22.46 38.24
CA ILE A 25 -26.52 -23.63 39.11
C ILE A 25 -26.09 -24.81 38.25
N ASN A 26 -25.01 -25.50 38.62
CA ASN A 26 -24.62 -26.77 38.01
C ASN A 26 -24.59 -27.90 39.03
N VAL A 27 -24.77 -29.12 38.55
CA VAL A 27 -24.64 -30.34 39.35
C VAL A 27 -23.51 -31.16 38.77
N ARG A 28 -22.54 -31.52 39.60
CA ARG A 28 -21.33 -32.22 39.18
C ARG A 28 -20.78 -33.09 40.30
N TYR A 29 -20.21 -34.25 39.96
CA TYR A 29 -19.51 -35.07 40.96
C TYR A 29 -18.22 -34.40 41.44
N PRO A 30 -17.79 -34.70 42.69
CA PRO A 30 -16.48 -34.31 43.18
C PRO A 30 -15.37 -34.74 42.20
N ARG A 31 -14.32 -33.94 42.11
CA ARG A 31 -13.22 -34.14 41.14
C ARG A 31 -12.62 -35.53 41.22
N ASP A 32 -12.52 -36.09 42.43
CA ASP A 32 -11.90 -37.38 42.72
C ASP A 32 -12.58 -38.56 42.02
N PHE A 33 -13.83 -38.41 41.55
CA PHE A 33 -14.57 -39.44 40.83
C PHE A 33 -14.45 -39.34 39.30
N ARG A 34 -13.75 -38.32 38.77
CA ARG A 34 -13.73 -38.02 37.33
C ARG A 34 -12.38 -37.50 36.81
N ASP A 35 -11.31 -37.70 37.57
CA ASP A 35 -9.96 -37.24 37.23
C ASP A 35 -9.22 -38.19 36.27
N SER A 36 -9.75 -39.38 36.04
CA SER A 36 -9.11 -40.44 35.25
C SER A 36 -10.15 -41.28 34.49
N PRO A 37 -9.81 -41.82 33.30
CA PRO A 37 -10.72 -42.63 32.50
C PRO A 37 -11.35 -43.80 33.27
N ASN A 38 -10.55 -44.48 34.11
CA ASN A 38 -11.02 -45.59 34.95
C ASN A 38 -12.09 -45.16 35.96
N LYS A 39 -11.99 -43.96 36.53
CA LYS A 39 -12.97 -43.44 37.48
C LYS A 39 -14.23 -42.93 36.79
N ILE A 40 -14.08 -42.30 35.61
CA ILE A 40 -15.22 -41.96 34.75
C ILE A 40 -16.02 -43.21 34.39
N GLY A 41 -15.35 -44.35 34.14
CA GLY A 41 -16.01 -45.64 33.89
C GLY A 41 -16.84 -46.16 35.07
N ARG A 42 -16.57 -45.72 36.31
CA ARG A 42 -17.33 -46.12 37.52
C ARG A 42 -18.51 -45.20 37.82
N VAL A 43 -18.73 -44.14 37.04
CA VAL A 43 -19.90 -43.26 37.21
C VAL A 43 -21.17 -44.06 37.02
N LEU A 44 -22.11 -43.94 37.97
CA LEU A 44 -23.33 -44.72 37.98
C LEU A 44 -24.37 -44.11 37.04
N VAL A 45 -24.93 -44.95 36.16
CA VAL A 45 -25.98 -44.61 35.22
C VAL A 45 -27.25 -45.35 35.63
N PRO A 46 -28.38 -44.66 35.87
CA PRO A 46 -29.65 -45.30 36.18
C PRO A 46 -30.21 -45.98 34.92
N THR A 47 -30.64 -47.23 35.07
CA THR A 47 -31.37 -47.98 34.04
C THR A 47 -32.87 -47.65 34.10
N PRO A 48 -33.64 -47.84 33.03
CA PRO A 48 -35.10 -47.66 33.05
C PRO A 48 -35.81 -48.50 34.12
N GLY A 49 -35.22 -49.63 34.52
CA GLY A 49 -35.72 -50.49 35.61
C GLY A 49 -35.30 -50.06 37.02
N GLY A 50 -34.66 -48.90 37.19
CA GLY A 50 -34.26 -48.34 38.49
C GLY A 50 -32.92 -48.85 39.03
N ALA A 51 -32.32 -49.90 38.45
CA ALA A 51 -30.99 -50.36 38.81
C ALA A 51 -29.92 -49.34 38.37
N GLN A 52 -28.84 -49.20 39.13
CA GLN A 52 -27.70 -48.35 38.76
C GLN A 52 -26.52 -49.21 38.30
N VAL A 53 -26.00 -48.94 37.11
CA VAL A 53 -24.88 -49.67 36.53
C VAL A 53 -23.69 -48.73 36.25
N PRO A 54 -22.44 -49.17 36.43
CA PRO A 54 -21.27 -48.38 36.03
C PRO A 54 -21.28 -48.04 34.54
N LEU A 55 -20.83 -46.85 34.18
CA LEU A 55 -20.72 -46.39 32.79
C LEU A 55 -19.92 -47.36 31.90
N SER A 56 -18.91 -48.03 32.47
CA SER A 56 -18.09 -49.02 31.75
C SER A 56 -18.86 -50.27 31.31
N MET A 57 -20.04 -50.56 31.88
CA MET A 57 -20.88 -51.69 31.43
C MET A 57 -21.74 -51.33 30.21
N VAL A 58 -21.90 -50.03 29.91
CA VAL A 58 -22.78 -49.54 28.85
C VAL A 58 -22.05 -48.72 27.78
N ALA A 59 -20.79 -48.34 28.02
CA ALA A 59 -19.96 -47.58 27.08
C ALA A 59 -18.46 -47.90 27.25
N ASP A 60 -17.71 -47.81 26.15
CA ASP A 60 -16.25 -47.94 26.12
C ASP A 60 -15.59 -46.55 26.17
N ILE A 61 -14.59 -46.37 27.03
CA ILE A 61 -13.93 -45.08 27.27
C ILE A 61 -12.49 -45.18 26.76
N LYS A 62 -12.23 -44.51 25.63
CA LYS A 62 -10.90 -44.48 24.99
C LYS A 62 -10.37 -43.07 24.91
N LEU A 63 -9.07 -42.93 25.15
CA LEU A 63 -8.37 -41.68 24.92
C LEU A 63 -7.95 -41.61 23.46
N THR A 64 -8.52 -40.67 22.70
CA THR A 64 -8.20 -40.46 21.29
C THR A 64 -7.67 -39.05 21.05
N ARG A 65 -6.78 -38.89 20.07
CA ARG A 65 -6.37 -37.56 19.61
C ARG A 65 -7.39 -37.06 18.59
N GLY A 66 -7.86 -35.83 18.77
CA GLY A 66 -8.81 -35.16 17.88
C GLY A 66 -8.40 -33.71 17.62
N ALA A 67 -9.05 -33.06 16.66
CA ALA A 67 -8.84 -31.65 16.40
C ALA A 67 -9.35 -30.83 17.60
N PRO A 68 -8.52 -29.97 18.23
CA PRO A 68 -8.97 -29.13 19.34
C PRO A 68 -9.96 -28.06 18.88
N VAL A 69 -9.84 -27.62 17.61
CA VAL A 69 -10.73 -26.66 16.96
C VAL A 69 -10.81 -27.02 15.48
N ILE A 70 -12.02 -27.02 14.93
CA ILE A 70 -12.25 -27.13 13.49
C ILE A 70 -12.49 -25.72 12.97
N LYS A 71 -11.51 -25.16 12.24
CA LYS A 71 -11.65 -23.87 11.57
C LYS A 71 -12.11 -24.07 10.14
N SER A 72 -13.00 -23.18 9.69
CA SER A 72 -13.44 -23.15 8.30
C SER A 72 -13.54 -21.71 7.82
N GLU A 73 -13.33 -21.52 6.52
CA GLU A 73 -13.48 -20.25 5.82
C GLU A 73 -14.12 -20.54 4.47
N ASN A 74 -15.18 -19.80 4.13
CA ASN A 74 -15.99 -20.04 2.94
C ASN A 74 -16.46 -21.51 2.81
N ALA A 75 -16.94 -22.07 3.94
CA ALA A 75 -17.40 -23.46 4.05
C ALA A 75 -16.33 -24.54 3.71
N ARG A 76 -15.04 -24.18 3.73
CA ARG A 76 -13.93 -25.12 3.55
C ARG A 76 -13.10 -25.19 4.84
N PRO A 77 -12.80 -26.39 5.37
CA PRO A 77 -11.87 -26.52 6.48
C PRO A 77 -10.51 -25.93 6.10
N ASN A 78 -9.93 -25.11 6.98
CA ASN A 78 -8.65 -24.48 6.74
C ASN A 78 -7.71 -24.62 7.95
N ALA A 79 -6.42 -24.49 7.68
CA ALA A 79 -5.38 -24.41 8.69
C ALA A 79 -4.53 -23.18 8.41
N TRP A 80 -4.28 -22.39 9.45
CA TRP A 80 -3.46 -21.19 9.35
C TRP A 80 -2.05 -21.48 9.84
N VAL A 81 -1.07 -21.13 9.02
CA VAL A 81 0.34 -21.13 9.40
C VAL A 81 0.75 -19.68 9.63
N TYR A 82 0.98 -19.35 10.89
CA TYR A 82 1.45 -18.02 11.26
C TYR A 82 2.96 -17.94 11.04
N VAL A 83 3.39 -16.91 10.33
CA VAL A 83 4.79 -16.63 10.08
C VAL A 83 5.08 -15.23 10.60
N ASP A 84 6.00 -15.13 11.53
CA ASP A 84 6.51 -13.85 12.02
C ASP A 84 7.84 -13.55 11.32
N ILE A 85 8.00 -12.32 10.84
CA ILE A 85 9.18 -11.86 10.11
C ILE A 85 9.77 -10.64 10.82
N SER A 86 11.09 -10.64 10.98
CA SER A 86 11.81 -9.48 11.53
C SER A 86 12.04 -8.36 10.50
N SER A 87 11.84 -8.65 9.21
CA SER A 87 12.03 -7.69 8.12
C SER A 87 10.74 -6.98 7.76
N SER A 88 10.85 -5.70 7.36
CA SER A 88 9.74 -4.94 6.81
C SER A 88 9.45 -5.23 5.33
N ASP A 89 10.24 -6.10 4.69
CA ASP A 89 10.04 -6.58 3.31
C ASP A 89 9.13 -7.81 3.26
N ILE A 90 7.82 -7.58 3.39
CA ILE A 90 6.79 -8.63 3.30
C ILE A 90 6.75 -9.22 1.89
N GLY A 91 6.85 -8.36 0.86
CA GLY A 91 6.72 -8.76 -0.54
C GLY A 91 7.83 -9.69 -0.99
N GLY A 92 9.10 -9.32 -0.74
CA GLY A 92 10.24 -10.14 -1.09
C GLY A 92 10.29 -11.44 -0.27
N PHE A 93 9.88 -11.41 1.00
CA PHE A 93 9.75 -12.64 1.79
C PHE A 93 8.75 -13.62 1.15
N VAL A 94 7.52 -13.17 0.86
CA VAL A 94 6.49 -14.03 0.28
C VAL A 94 6.89 -14.53 -1.11
N GLN A 95 7.55 -13.71 -1.93
CA GLN A 95 8.05 -14.14 -3.24
C GLN A 95 9.11 -15.26 -3.11
N ARG A 96 10.07 -15.12 -2.19
CA ARG A 96 11.06 -16.16 -1.91
C ARG A 96 10.40 -17.43 -1.38
N ALA A 97 9.47 -17.30 -0.44
CA ALA A 97 8.75 -18.41 0.13
C ALA A 97 7.92 -19.16 -0.93
N LYS A 98 7.17 -18.44 -1.79
CA LYS A 98 6.45 -19.01 -2.94
C LYS A 98 7.39 -19.81 -3.85
N LYS A 99 8.59 -19.28 -4.14
CA LYS A 99 9.58 -19.98 -4.98
C LYS A 99 10.07 -21.28 -4.37
N VAL A 100 10.35 -21.30 -3.06
CA VAL A 100 10.77 -22.51 -2.33
C VAL A 100 9.63 -23.51 -2.21
N MET A 101 8.41 -23.06 -1.92
CA MET A 101 7.25 -23.94 -1.81
C MET A 101 6.91 -24.59 -3.14
N ASN A 102 6.96 -23.85 -4.24
CA ASN A 102 6.69 -24.42 -5.57
C ASN A 102 7.73 -25.47 -6.00
N SER A 103 8.95 -25.43 -5.47
CA SER A 103 9.99 -26.41 -5.80
C SER A 103 10.03 -27.62 -4.86
N GLN A 104 9.70 -27.44 -3.57
CA GLN A 104 9.85 -28.48 -2.55
C GLN A 104 8.53 -29.11 -2.09
N LEU A 105 7.39 -28.42 -2.26
CA LEU A 105 6.10 -28.85 -1.74
C LEU A 105 5.19 -29.37 -2.86
N LYS A 106 4.86 -30.66 -2.82
CA LYS A 106 3.81 -31.25 -3.64
C LYS A 106 2.52 -31.31 -2.82
N LEU A 107 1.56 -30.45 -3.15
CA LEU A 107 0.25 -30.45 -2.50
C LEU A 107 -0.60 -31.63 -3.03
N PRO A 108 -1.24 -32.42 -2.15
CA PRO A 108 -2.22 -33.40 -2.58
C PRO A 108 -3.40 -32.73 -3.31
N PRO A 109 -4.08 -33.46 -4.22
CA PRO A 109 -5.28 -32.95 -4.87
C PRO A 109 -6.32 -32.47 -3.85
N GLY A 110 -6.99 -31.34 -4.14
CA GLY A 110 -8.00 -30.74 -3.26
C GLY A 110 -7.46 -29.75 -2.23
N TYR A 111 -6.14 -29.63 -2.05
CA TYR A 111 -5.53 -28.61 -1.19
C TYR A 111 -5.19 -27.34 -1.98
N THR A 112 -5.52 -26.20 -1.42
CA THR A 112 -5.15 -24.88 -1.95
C THR A 112 -4.33 -24.12 -0.93
N LEU A 113 -3.22 -23.52 -1.38
CA LEU A 113 -2.41 -22.65 -0.56
C LEU A 113 -2.69 -21.19 -0.91
N THR A 114 -3.15 -20.42 0.08
CA THR A 114 -3.42 -18.99 -0.08
C THR A 114 -2.57 -18.21 0.91
N TRP A 115 -1.95 -17.14 0.43
CA TRP A 115 -1.25 -16.17 1.28
C TRP A 115 -2.25 -15.10 1.72
N SER A 116 -2.48 -14.98 3.02
CA SER A 116 -3.37 -13.97 3.59
C SER A 116 -2.61 -13.00 4.51
N GLY A 117 -3.33 -12.16 5.24
CA GLY A 117 -2.78 -11.12 6.11
C GLY A 117 -2.37 -9.87 5.32
N GLN A 118 -1.30 -9.22 5.78
CA GLN A 118 -0.84 -7.95 5.19
C GLN A 118 -0.45 -8.05 3.71
N PHE A 119 0.04 -9.22 3.28
CA PHE A 119 0.39 -9.45 1.87
C PHE A 119 -0.82 -9.36 0.93
N GLU A 120 -1.98 -9.86 1.35
CA GLU A 120 -3.22 -9.77 0.55
C GLU A 120 -3.68 -8.32 0.37
N PHE A 121 -3.55 -7.49 1.42
CA PHE A 121 -3.82 -6.06 1.32
C PHE A 121 -2.81 -5.35 0.40
N MET A 122 -1.53 -5.74 0.47
CA MET A 122 -0.49 -5.20 -0.40
C MET A 122 -0.74 -5.56 -1.88
N GLU A 123 -1.13 -6.80 -2.18
CA GLU A 123 -1.46 -7.23 -3.54
C GLU A 123 -2.69 -6.49 -4.09
N ARG A 124 -3.73 -6.32 -3.27
CA ARG A 124 -4.90 -5.51 -3.64
C ARG A 124 -4.54 -4.07 -3.91
N ALA A 125 -3.67 -3.47 -3.08
CA ALA A 125 -3.22 -2.11 -3.28
C ALA A 125 -2.37 -1.97 -4.56
N GLN A 126 -1.49 -2.93 -4.85
CA GLN A 126 -0.72 -2.95 -6.08
C GLN A 126 -1.63 -2.99 -7.32
N LYS A 127 -2.62 -3.89 -7.37
CA LYS A 127 -3.60 -3.95 -8.47
C LYS A 127 -4.37 -2.65 -8.65
N ARG A 128 -4.69 -1.96 -7.55
CA ARG A 128 -5.30 -0.62 -7.62
C ARG A 128 -4.33 0.42 -8.18
N LEU A 129 -3.07 0.43 -7.74
CA LEU A 129 -2.05 1.36 -8.23
C LEU A 129 -1.77 1.17 -9.72
N GLU A 130 -1.81 -0.07 -10.23
CA GLU A 130 -1.70 -0.38 -11.67
C GLU A 130 -2.79 0.31 -12.51
N ILE A 131 -3.96 0.60 -11.93
CA ILE A 131 -5.06 1.32 -12.58
C ILE A 131 -4.96 2.84 -12.30
N VAL A 132 -4.69 3.21 -11.05
CA VAL A 132 -4.68 4.61 -10.61
C VAL A 132 -3.54 5.39 -11.26
N VAL A 133 -2.34 4.82 -11.38
CA VAL A 133 -1.18 5.53 -11.95
C VAL A 133 -1.43 5.93 -13.42
N PRO A 134 -1.81 5.02 -14.34
CA PRO A 134 -2.16 5.42 -15.70
C PRO A 134 -3.32 6.43 -15.75
N PHE A 135 -4.36 6.23 -14.93
CA PHE A 135 -5.49 7.15 -14.87
C PHE A 135 -5.04 8.57 -14.47
N THR A 136 -4.17 8.70 -13.47
CA THR A 136 -3.63 10.01 -13.04
C THR A 136 -2.78 10.67 -14.12
N LEU A 137 -1.94 9.90 -14.83
CA LEU A 137 -1.14 10.44 -15.94
C LEU A 137 -2.03 10.93 -17.10
N VAL A 138 -3.06 10.17 -17.45
CA VAL A 138 -4.05 10.59 -18.46
C VAL A 138 -4.79 11.84 -18.00
N LEU A 139 -5.19 11.92 -16.73
CA LEU A 139 -5.86 13.10 -16.20
C LEU A 139 -4.96 14.33 -16.24
N ILE A 140 -3.70 14.21 -15.81
CA ILE A 140 -2.69 15.29 -15.92
C ILE A 140 -2.55 15.70 -17.38
N PHE A 141 -2.39 14.75 -18.30
CA PHE A 141 -2.29 15.04 -19.73
C PHE A 141 -3.50 15.80 -20.26
N LEU A 142 -4.72 15.39 -19.92
CA LEU A 142 -5.95 16.04 -20.36
C LEU A 142 -6.07 17.47 -19.83
N LEU A 143 -5.72 17.69 -18.55
CA LEU A 143 -5.71 19.04 -17.97
C LEU A 143 -4.70 19.94 -18.67
N LEU A 144 -3.51 19.43 -18.95
CA LEU A 144 -2.48 20.15 -19.70
C LEU A 144 -2.93 20.41 -21.15
N TYR A 145 -3.54 19.42 -21.80
CA TYR A 145 -4.06 19.56 -23.15
C TYR A 145 -5.15 20.63 -23.25
N PHE A 146 -6.06 20.71 -22.26
CA PHE A 146 -7.08 21.75 -22.24
C PHE A 146 -6.49 23.14 -21.94
N ASN A 147 -5.42 23.23 -21.15
CA ASN A 147 -4.74 24.48 -20.87
C ASN A 147 -4.01 25.03 -22.12
N PHE A 148 -3.24 24.17 -22.78
CA PHE A 148 -2.37 24.56 -23.90
C PHE A 148 -3.03 24.47 -25.27
N GLN A 149 -4.13 23.72 -25.39
CA GLN A 149 -4.81 23.42 -26.66
C GLN A 149 -3.89 22.85 -27.75
N ASN A 150 -2.78 22.22 -27.35
CA ASN A 150 -1.78 21.62 -28.20
C ASN A 150 -1.35 20.27 -27.63
N LEU A 151 -0.95 19.32 -28.48
CA LEU A 151 -0.51 17.99 -28.07
C LEU A 151 0.98 17.96 -27.67
N ALA A 152 1.81 18.81 -28.27
CA ALA A 152 3.25 18.76 -28.02
C ALA A 152 3.64 19.32 -26.64
N GLU A 153 3.05 20.43 -26.23
CA GLU A 153 3.34 21.09 -24.94
C GLU A 153 3.08 20.15 -23.74
N PRO A 154 1.90 19.49 -23.59
CA PRO A 154 1.66 18.52 -22.52
C PRO A 154 2.64 17.33 -22.52
N VAL A 155 3.04 16.82 -23.69
CA VAL A 155 4.00 15.71 -23.78
C VAL A 155 5.36 16.14 -23.25
N ILE A 156 5.82 17.34 -23.61
CA ILE A 156 7.11 17.87 -23.11
C ILE A 156 7.04 18.09 -21.59
N VAL A 157 5.89 18.53 -21.05
CA VAL A 157 5.73 18.63 -19.59
C VAL A 157 5.77 17.24 -18.96
N MET A 158 5.08 16.25 -19.53
CA MET A 158 5.09 14.88 -18.98
C MET A 158 6.46 14.22 -19.02
N LEU A 159 7.38 14.63 -19.91
CA LEU A 159 8.77 14.20 -19.88
C LEU A 159 9.48 14.58 -18.58
N SER A 160 9.02 15.60 -17.83
CA SER A 160 9.59 15.96 -16.52
C SER A 160 9.27 14.93 -15.42
N ILE A 161 8.20 14.14 -15.58
CA ILE A 161 7.74 13.21 -14.55
C ILE A 161 8.73 12.05 -14.34
N PRO A 162 9.19 11.31 -15.38
CA PRO A 162 10.22 10.29 -15.21
C PRO A 162 11.48 10.81 -14.51
N PHE A 163 11.88 12.04 -14.80
CA PHE A 163 13.02 12.70 -14.17
C PHE A 163 12.80 12.98 -12.68
N ALA A 164 11.59 13.38 -12.30
CA ALA A 164 11.20 13.51 -10.90
C ALA A 164 11.28 12.16 -10.17
N LEU A 165 10.80 11.09 -10.80
CA LEU A 165 10.82 9.75 -10.20
C LEU A 165 12.24 9.29 -9.84
N VAL A 166 13.23 9.59 -10.68
CA VAL A 166 14.64 9.21 -10.43
C VAL A 166 15.14 9.75 -9.10
N GLY A 167 14.95 11.05 -8.80
CA GLY A 167 15.39 11.63 -7.53
C GLY A 167 14.66 11.03 -6.32
N GLY A 168 13.37 10.76 -6.45
CA GLY A 168 12.59 10.11 -5.41
C GLY A 168 13.08 8.68 -5.13
N ILE A 169 13.35 7.89 -6.17
CA ILE A 169 13.89 6.53 -6.05
C ILE A 169 15.25 6.54 -5.34
N TRP A 170 16.16 7.45 -5.72
CA TRP A 170 17.46 7.58 -5.07
C TRP A 170 17.33 7.89 -3.58
N LEU A 171 16.46 8.83 -3.20
CA LEU A 171 16.30 9.18 -1.78
C LEU A 171 15.69 8.01 -0.98
N ILE A 172 14.73 7.28 -1.55
CA ILE A 172 14.17 6.06 -0.93
C ILE A 172 15.26 5.01 -0.72
N TYR A 173 16.10 4.79 -1.72
CA TYR A 173 17.21 3.84 -1.67
C TYR A 173 18.21 4.21 -0.57
N PHE A 174 18.66 5.47 -0.52
CA PHE A 174 19.58 5.94 0.54
C PHE A 174 18.94 5.94 1.92
N SER A 175 17.62 6.13 2.01
CA SER A 175 16.87 6.08 3.28
C SER A 175 16.56 4.65 3.75
N GLY A 176 16.86 3.62 2.93
CA GLY A 176 16.57 2.22 3.25
C GLY A 176 15.07 1.91 3.36
N TYR A 177 14.21 2.67 2.67
CA TYR A 177 12.76 2.44 2.71
C TYR A 177 12.34 1.41 1.66
N ASN A 178 11.51 0.45 2.07
CA ASN A 178 10.88 -0.49 1.15
C ASN A 178 9.72 0.14 0.39
N MET A 179 9.50 -0.32 -0.84
CA MET A 179 8.36 0.10 -1.65
C MET A 179 7.05 -0.19 -0.92
N SER A 180 6.18 0.81 -0.86
CA SER A 180 4.90 0.73 -0.15
C SER A 180 3.86 1.64 -0.78
N VAL A 181 2.60 1.46 -0.40
CA VAL A 181 1.49 2.29 -0.87
C VAL A 181 1.73 3.77 -0.54
N ALA A 182 2.31 4.07 0.63
CA ALA A 182 2.66 5.42 1.04
C ALA A 182 3.66 6.09 0.07
N ILE A 183 4.70 5.36 -0.34
CA ILE A 183 5.68 5.82 -1.33
C ILE A 183 5.01 6.07 -2.68
N ALA A 184 4.13 5.16 -3.12
CA ALA A 184 3.42 5.32 -4.39
C ALA A 184 2.55 6.58 -4.40
N VAL A 185 1.85 6.87 -3.31
CA VAL A 185 1.09 8.13 -3.15
C VAL A 185 2.02 9.35 -3.21
N GLY A 186 3.19 9.28 -2.57
CA GLY A 186 4.22 10.33 -2.67
C GLY A 186 4.70 10.58 -4.10
N PHE A 187 4.87 9.52 -4.92
CA PHE A 187 5.24 9.66 -6.33
C PHE A 187 4.11 10.25 -7.19
N ILE A 188 2.84 9.92 -6.92
CA ILE A 188 1.70 10.53 -7.59
C ILE A 188 1.64 12.04 -7.28
N ALA A 189 1.83 12.41 -6.02
CA ALA A 189 1.90 13.81 -5.62
C ALA A 189 3.08 14.54 -6.29
N LEU A 190 4.27 13.91 -6.32
CA LEU A 190 5.44 14.42 -7.01
C LEU A 190 5.18 14.64 -8.50
N ALA A 191 4.49 13.73 -9.18
CA ALA A 191 4.18 13.88 -10.60
C ALA A 191 3.34 15.14 -10.89
N GLY A 192 2.37 15.44 -10.04
CA GLY A 192 1.57 16.67 -10.14
C GLY A 192 2.40 17.93 -9.94
N VAL A 193 3.25 17.96 -8.91
CA VAL A 193 4.14 19.10 -8.63
C VAL A 193 5.22 19.27 -9.71
N ALA A 194 5.74 18.18 -10.25
CA ALA A 194 6.69 18.23 -11.37
C ALA A 194 6.04 18.77 -12.65
N ALA A 195 4.78 18.40 -12.91
CA ALA A 195 4.00 18.96 -14.00
C ALA A 195 3.75 20.46 -13.79
N GLU A 196 3.38 20.89 -12.58
CA GLU A 196 3.22 22.31 -12.21
C GLU A 196 4.47 23.14 -12.56
N ILE A 197 5.66 22.69 -12.14
CA ILE A 197 6.92 23.38 -12.45
C ILE A 197 7.21 23.39 -13.96
N GLY A 198 6.94 22.27 -14.65
CA GLY A 198 7.14 22.19 -16.10
C GLY A 198 6.26 23.18 -16.87
N VAL A 199 4.99 23.30 -16.48
CA VAL A 199 4.04 24.29 -17.02
C VAL A 199 4.53 25.71 -16.80
N LEU A 200 5.01 26.01 -15.58
CA LEU A 200 5.52 27.32 -15.22
C LEU A 200 6.69 27.73 -16.12
N VAL A 201 7.67 26.85 -16.33
CA VAL A 201 8.82 27.07 -17.21
C VAL A 201 8.38 27.36 -18.65
N MET A 202 7.49 26.53 -19.20
CA MET A 202 7.00 26.72 -20.57
C MET A 202 6.24 28.03 -20.75
N THR A 203 5.38 28.36 -19.79
CA THR A 203 4.58 29.59 -19.82
C THR A 203 5.49 30.82 -19.86
N PHE A 204 6.60 30.80 -19.11
CA PHE A 204 7.57 31.89 -19.14
C PHE A 204 8.35 31.98 -20.44
N ILE A 205 8.73 30.84 -21.03
CA ILE A 205 9.36 30.82 -22.35
C ILE A 205 8.39 31.36 -23.41
N ASP A 206 7.12 30.95 -23.38
CA ASP A 206 6.09 31.44 -24.30
C ASP A 206 5.88 32.94 -24.20
N GLN A 207 5.81 33.49 -22.99
CA GLN A 207 5.67 34.92 -22.75
C GLN A 207 6.84 35.71 -23.37
N GLU A 208 8.06 35.24 -23.20
CA GLU A 208 9.26 35.92 -23.72
C GLU A 208 9.38 35.81 -25.25
N ILE A 209 9.00 34.66 -25.82
CA ILE A 209 8.90 34.48 -27.28
C ILE A 209 7.86 35.44 -27.85
N GLN A 210 6.68 35.55 -27.23
CA GLN A 210 5.63 36.49 -27.65
C GLN A 210 6.08 37.95 -27.55
N HIS A 211 6.80 38.31 -26.49
CA HIS A 211 7.36 39.65 -26.33
C HIS A 211 8.39 39.98 -27.42
N THR A 212 9.34 39.08 -27.67
CA THR A 212 10.34 39.21 -28.74
C THR A 212 9.68 39.36 -30.11
N ARG A 213 8.58 38.63 -30.34
CA ARG A 213 7.81 38.67 -31.58
C ARG A 213 7.06 39.98 -31.80
N LYS A 214 6.54 40.61 -30.75
CA LYS A 214 5.91 41.93 -30.85
C LYS A 214 6.92 43.02 -31.19
N ASN A 215 8.14 42.90 -30.67
CA ASN A 215 9.21 43.90 -30.86
C ASN A 215 10.03 43.67 -32.14
N THR A 216 9.87 42.53 -32.80
CA THR A 216 10.53 42.20 -34.07
C THR A 216 9.48 42.08 -35.17
N PRO A 217 9.33 43.07 -36.06
CA PRO A 217 8.34 43.02 -37.16
C PRO A 217 8.66 41.98 -38.26
N ALA A 218 9.66 41.12 -38.06
CA ALA A 218 9.96 40.03 -38.97
C ALA A 218 8.90 38.93 -38.87
N ALA A 219 8.44 38.41 -40.03
CA ALA A 219 7.42 37.37 -40.09
C ALA A 219 7.87 36.05 -39.41
N LYS A 220 9.18 35.79 -39.33
CA LYS A 220 9.79 34.62 -38.69
C LYS A 220 10.92 35.04 -37.76
N LEU A 221 10.93 34.43 -36.56
CA LEU A 221 12.05 34.56 -35.63
C LEU A 221 13.21 33.67 -36.08
N THR A 222 14.44 34.18 -35.95
CA THR A 222 15.65 33.38 -36.20
C THR A 222 15.89 32.40 -35.04
N ASP A 223 16.49 31.24 -35.30
CA ASP A 223 16.81 30.24 -34.26
C ASP A 223 17.55 30.84 -33.06
N ARG A 224 18.45 31.79 -33.32
CA ARG A 224 19.21 32.53 -32.30
C ARG A 224 18.30 33.41 -31.43
N GLN A 225 17.32 34.09 -32.03
CA GLN A 225 16.35 34.93 -31.31
C GLN A 225 15.45 34.07 -30.42
N ILE A 226 15.04 32.89 -30.89
CA ILE A 226 14.25 31.94 -30.08
C ILE A 226 15.07 31.46 -28.89
N MET A 227 16.32 31.04 -29.09
CA MET A 227 17.16 30.57 -27.99
C MET A 227 17.51 31.69 -27.00
N GLU A 228 17.66 32.92 -27.46
CA GLU A 228 17.87 34.09 -26.60
C GLU A 228 16.62 34.42 -25.77
N ALA A 229 15.42 34.29 -26.36
CA ALA A 229 14.15 34.41 -25.64
C ALA A 229 13.97 33.27 -24.61
N VAL A 230 14.31 32.03 -24.96
CA VAL A 230 14.31 30.89 -24.03
C VAL A 230 15.25 31.15 -22.86
N PHE A 231 16.47 31.64 -23.14
CA PHE A 231 17.45 31.97 -22.11
C PHE A 231 16.95 33.09 -21.19
N ARG A 232 16.45 34.21 -21.75
CA ARG A 232 15.84 35.30 -20.98
C ARG A 232 14.67 34.81 -20.13
N GLY A 233 13.69 34.14 -20.74
CA GLY A 233 12.50 33.62 -20.07
C GLY A 233 12.81 32.62 -18.96
N THR A 234 13.85 31.80 -19.12
CA THR A 234 14.30 30.89 -18.06
C THR A 234 15.07 31.63 -16.97
N SER A 235 16.00 32.52 -17.33
CA SER A 235 16.90 33.22 -16.41
C SER A 235 16.17 34.20 -15.48
N GLU A 236 15.24 34.99 -15.99
CA GLU A 236 14.45 35.94 -15.20
C GLU A 236 13.51 35.27 -14.20
N ARG A 237 13.25 33.96 -14.42
CA ARG A 237 12.22 33.21 -13.70
C ARG A 237 12.77 32.04 -12.89
N VAL A 238 14.10 31.95 -12.75
CA VAL A 238 14.75 31.02 -11.83
C VAL A 238 14.29 31.25 -10.39
N ARG A 239 14.08 32.52 -9.97
CA ARG A 239 13.70 32.85 -8.59
C ARG A 239 12.34 32.26 -8.18
N PRO A 240 11.24 32.41 -8.96
CA PRO A 240 9.99 31.71 -8.71
C PRO A 240 10.12 30.19 -8.62
N ILE A 241 10.87 29.56 -9.54
CA ILE A 241 11.04 28.09 -9.58
C ILE A 241 11.83 27.60 -8.37
N ALA A 242 12.90 28.30 -8.00
CA ALA A 242 13.69 27.99 -6.82
C ALA A 242 12.89 28.21 -5.53
N MET A 243 12.02 29.23 -5.48
CA MET A 243 11.16 29.51 -4.34
C MET A 243 10.17 28.36 -4.07
N THR A 244 9.46 27.89 -5.11
CA THR A 244 8.50 26.78 -4.94
C THR A 244 9.21 25.49 -4.56
N ALA A 245 10.31 25.16 -5.22
CA ALA A 245 11.12 23.99 -4.90
C ALA A 245 11.63 24.02 -3.45
N THR A 246 12.18 25.16 -3.04
CA THR A 246 12.70 25.34 -1.68
C THR A 246 11.58 25.27 -0.65
N ALA A 247 10.44 25.89 -0.90
CA ALA A 247 9.30 25.85 0.01
C ALA A 247 8.78 24.42 0.21
N ILE A 248 8.68 23.63 -0.86
CA ILE A 248 8.25 22.23 -0.78
C ILE A 248 9.28 21.38 -0.02
N ILE A 249 10.56 21.51 -0.37
CA ILE A 249 11.63 20.77 0.32
C ILE A 249 11.68 21.16 1.80
N ALA A 250 11.69 22.45 2.12
CA ALA A 250 11.73 22.95 3.49
C ALA A 250 10.48 22.58 4.30
N GLY A 251 9.30 22.55 3.67
CA GLY A 251 8.05 22.12 4.31
C GLY A 251 8.00 20.62 4.59
N LEU A 252 8.61 19.80 3.73
CA LEU A 252 8.62 18.34 3.87
C LEU A 252 9.82 17.79 4.67
N LEU A 253 10.91 18.56 4.81
CA LEU A 253 12.09 18.18 5.59
C LEU A 253 11.75 17.83 7.06
N PRO A 254 10.95 18.62 7.80
CA PRO A 254 10.55 18.26 9.16
C PRO A 254 9.78 16.95 9.23
N ILE A 255 8.97 16.63 8.20
CA ILE A 255 8.22 15.38 8.13
C ILE A 255 9.17 14.20 7.90
N LEU A 256 10.20 14.38 7.08
CA LEU A 256 11.20 13.36 6.77
C LEU A 256 12.07 13.01 8.00
N TYR A 257 12.41 13.99 8.83
CA TYR A 257 13.25 13.78 10.02
C TYR A 257 12.44 13.61 11.31
N GLY A 258 11.16 13.97 11.33
CA GLY A 258 10.33 13.97 12.52
C GLY A 258 10.23 12.61 13.21
N SER A 259 10.24 12.61 14.54
CA SER A 259 10.00 11.42 15.37
C SER A 259 8.64 11.51 16.04
N GLY A 260 8.00 10.36 16.29
CA GLY A 260 6.73 10.30 17.00
C GLY A 260 5.73 9.35 16.35
N THR A 261 4.53 9.32 16.90
CA THR A 261 3.41 8.52 16.39
C THR A 261 3.07 8.93 14.96
N GLY A 262 2.82 7.96 14.07
CA GLY A 262 2.51 8.22 12.66
C GLY A 262 3.70 8.62 11.77
N SER A 263 4.86 8.98 12.34
CA SER A 263 6.04 9.40 11.57
C SER A 263 6.51 8.34 10.56
N GLN A 264 6.39 7.05 10.87
CA GLN A 264 6.80 5.96 9.98
C GLN A 264 6.08 5.97 8.63
N VAL A 265 4.81 6.37 8.61
CA VAL A 265 4.02 6.49 7.37
C VAL A 265 4.36 7.79 6.67
N MET A 266 4.39 8.90 7.41
CA MET A 266 4.60 10.23 6.84
C MET A 266 5.98 10.39 6.17
N LYS A 267 7.05 9.81 6.76
CA LYS A 267 8.39 9.79 6.15
C LYS A 267 8.40 9.13 4.78
N ARG A 268 7.65 8.03 4.64
CA ARG A 268 7.55 7.27 3.38
C ARG A 268 6.74 8.00 2.31
N ILE A 269 5.79 8.84 2.70
CA ILE A 269 5.05 9.72 1.78
C ILE A 269 5.92 10.91 1.34
N ALA A 270 6.68 11.50 2.26
CA ALA A 270 7.47 12.70 2.02
C ALA A 270 8.78 12.45 1.25
N ALA A 271 9.46 11.31 1.48
CA ALA A 271 10.75 11.01 0.87
C ALA A 271 10.74 11.07 -0.69
N PRO A 272 9.80 10.43 -1.40
CA PRO A 272 9.74 10.53 -2.86
C PRO A 272 9.63 11.98 -3.34
N MET A 273 8.82 12.79 -2.65
CA MET A 273 8.61 14.19 -2.99
C MET A 273 9.89 15.01 -2.78
N VAL A 274 10.55 14.90 -1.61
CA VAL A 274 11.79 15.65 -1.34
C VAL A 274 12.89 15.29 -2.34
N GLY A 275 13.13 14.00 -2.55
CA GLY A 275 14.18 13.54 -3.47
C GLY A 275 13.88 13.93 -4.91
N GLY A 276 12.62 13.76 -5.33
CA GLY A 276 12.19 14.09 -6.67
C GLY A 276 12.21 15.59 -6.96
N MET A 277 11.89 16.43 -5.98
CA MET A 277 11.94 17.88 -6.15
C MET A 277 13.35 18.39 -6.45
N VAL A 278 14.38 17.82 -5.82
CA VAL A 278 15.78 18.18 -6.11
C VAL A 278 16.12 17.92 -7.57
N THR A 279 15.79 16.72 -8.08
CA THR A 279 16.06 16.38 -9.49
C THR A 279 15.18 17.17 -10.45
N THR A 280 13.89 17.36 -10.12
CA THR A 280 12.95 18.15 -10.93
C THR A 280 13.42 19.58 -11.10
N THR A 281 13.88 20.25 -10.04
CA THR A 281 14.34 21.65 -10.14
C THR A 281 15.54 21.77 -11.06
N VAL A 282 16.54 20.89 -10.92
CA VAL A 282 17.72 20.90 -11.79
C VAL A 282 17.33 20.63 -13.25
N LEU A 283 16.48 19.64 -13.49
CA LEU A 283 16.12 19.20 -14.84
C LEU A 283 15.12 20.16 -15.52
N CYS A 284 14.19 20.77 -14.78
CA CYS A 284 13.29 21.78 -15.32
C CYS A 284 13.99 23.10 -15.65
N LEU A 285 15.11 23.42 -15.00
CA LEU A 285 15.91 24.61 -15.33
C LEU A 285 16.92 24.38 -16.46
N LEU A 286 17.38 23.13 -16.66
CA LEU A 286 18.41 22.82 -17.65
C LEU A 286 17.87 22.11 -18.90
N VAL A 287 17.03 21.08 -18.71
CA VAL A 287 16.62 20.17 -19.79
C VAL A 287 15.35 20.65 -20.46
N VAL A 288 14.33 21.04 -19.70
CA VAL A 288 13.04 21.50 -20.26
C VAL A 288 13.20 22.69 -21.21
N PRO A 289 13.99 23.75 -20.89
CA PRO A 289 14.15 24.89 -21.78
C PRO A 289 14.81 24.51 -23.10
N VAL A 290 15.77 23.57 -23.06
CA VAL A 290 16.45 23.09 -24.27
C VAL A 290 15.48 22.31 -25.16
N ILE A 291 14.75 21.34 -24.59
CA ILE A 291 13.77 20.54 -25.35
C ILE A 291 12.68 21.44 -25.95
N TYR A 292 12.13 22.33 -25.13
CA TYR A 292 11.06 23.23 -25.55
C TYR A 292 11.53 24.28 -26.56
N GLY A 293 12.73 24.83 -26.38
CA GLY A 293 13.35 25.75 -27.32
C GLY A 293 13.61 25.12 -28.68
N THR A 294 14.10 23.88 -28.72
CA THR A 294 14.26 23.12 -29.98
C THR A 294 12.91 22.85 -30.64
N TYR A 295 11.89 22.47 -29.87
CA TYR A 295 10.53 22.32 -30.39
C TYR A 295 10.00 23.62 -31.01
N MET A 296 10.20 24.76 -30.35
CA MET A 296 9.78 26.07 -30.87
C MET A 296 10.51 26.48 -32.15
N GLN A 297 11.81 26.20 -32.26
CA GLN A 297 12.56 26.40 -33.51
C GLN A 297 12.00 25.57 -34.66
N ILE A 298 11.69 24.30 -34.42
CA ILE A 298 11.09 23.41 -35.43
C ILE A 298 9.70 23.93 -35.84
N ARG A 299 8.88 24.35 -34.87
CA ARG A 299 7.54 24.89 -35.12
C ARG A 299 7.58 26.16 -35.97
N GLU A 300 8.51 27.07 -35.70
CA GLU A 300 8.65 28.32 -36.45
C GLU A 300 9.20 28.09 -37.87
N ARG A 301 10.08 27.10 -38.06
CA ARG A 301 10.53 26.67 -39.40
C ARG A 301 9.39 26.09 -40.24
N LEU A 302 8.51 25.30 -39.61
CA LEU A 302 7.34 24.68 -40.27
C LEU A 302 6.19 25.65 -40.53
N ARG A 303 6.20 26.82 -39.89
CA ARG A 303 5.21 27.88 -40.11
C ARG A 303 5.35 28.41 -41.54
N LYS A 304 4.35 28.17 -42.39
CA LYS A 304 4.25 28.76 -43.73
C LYS A 304 3.99 30.26 -43.64
#